data_AF-A0A3D4JCL5-F1
#
_entry.id   AF-A0A3D4JCL5-F1
#
_cell.length_a   1.000
_cell.length_b   1.000
_cell.length_c   1.000
_cell.angle_alpha   90.00
_cell.angle_beta   90.00
_cell.angle_gamma   90.00
#
_symmetry.space_group_name_H-M   'P 1'
#
loop_
_entity.id
_entity.type
_entity.pdbx_description
1 polymer ?
#
loop_
_entity_poly.entity_id
_entity_poly.type
_entity_poly.pdbx_seq_one_letter_code
_entity_poly.pdbx_strand_id
1 'polypeptide(L)'
;GVDVWLNTPRRPYEASGTSGMKAAINGALNFSILDGWWREAYDGNNGWSIGEEKEYESSDVQDVADAESLYHTLEHKIIPMYYNRDPKEMSVDWITFMKNTMKTVIPQFSTRRMVKEYVEKFYTKANGKS
;
A
#
# COMPACT_ATOMS: atom_id res chain seq x y z
N GLY A 1 15.12 9.72 0.24
CA GLY A 1 13.91 9.03 -0.27
C GLY A 1 13.69 7.81 0.59
N VAL A 2 12.43 7.38 0.75
CA VAL A 2 12.10 6.11 1.41
C VAL A 2 11.74 5.14 0.30
N ASP A 3 12.43 4.00 0.23
CA ASP A 3 12.22 3.01 -0.84
C ASP A 3 11.05 2.06 -0.52
N VAL A 4 10.83 1.75 0.76
CA VAL A 4 9.71 0.93 1.25
C VAL A 4 8.98 1.65 2.37
N TRP A 5 7.67 1.82 2.22
CA TRP A 5 6.79 2.27 3.29
C TRP A 5 6.25 1.04 4.04
N LEU A 6 6.80 0.80 5.23
CA LEU A 6 6.39 -0.28 6.11
C LEU A 6 5.31 0.22 7.07
N ASN A 7 4.22 -0.52 7.17
CA ASN A 7 3.15 -0.24 8.11
C ASN A 7 2.65 -1.54 8.75
N THR A 8 2.81 -1.63 10.07
CA THR A 8 2.47 -2.83 10.86
C THR A 8 1.40 -2.50 11.91
N PRO A 9 0.20 -2.02 11.54
CA PRO A 9 -0.86 -1.76 12.50
C PRO A 9 -1.46 -3.07 12.98
N ARG A 10 -1.84 -3.15 14.26
CA ARG A 10 -2.54 -4.31 14.80
C ARG A 10 -3.96 -4.37 14.21
N ARG A 11 -4.40 -5.50 13.64
CA ARG A 11 -5.81 -5.66 13.24
C ARG A 11 -6.72 -5.54 14.48
N PRO A 12 -7.90 -4.89 14.43
CA PRO A 12 -8.53 -4.16 13.33
C PRO A 12 -8.45 -2.62 13.51
N TYR A 13 -7.31 -2.07 13.91
CA TYR A 13 -7.22 -0.68 14.38
C TYR A 13 -6.75 0.34 13.33
N GLU A 14 -6.58 -0.02 12.06
CA GLU A 14 -6.19 0.93 11.03
C GLU A 14 -7.39 1.60 10.34
N ALA A 15 -7.71 2.84 10.72
CA ALA A 15 -8.84 3.57 10.17
C ALA A 15 -8.56 4.26 8.80
N SER A 16 -7.34 4.73 8.51
CA SER A 16 -6.95 5.25 7.18
C SER A 16 -5.46 5.62 7.09
N GLY A 17 -4.65 4.80 6.39
CA GLY A 17 -3.23 5.03 6.13
C GLY A 17 -2.95 6.01 4.97
N THR A 18 -3.37 7.27 5.08
CA THR A 18 -3.15 8.29 4.03
C THR A 18 -1.68 8.59 3.73
N SER A 19 -0.77 8.26 4.66
CA SER A 19 0.68 8.34 4.45
C SER A 19 1.19 7.30 3.45
N GLY A 20 0.60 6.10 3.39
CA GLY A 20 0.92 5.10 2.37
C GLY A 20 0.51 5.54 0.96
N MET A 21 -0.58 6.32 0.85
CA MET A 21 -0.98 6.95 -0.41
C MET A 21 0.05 8.01 -0.86
N LYS A 22 0.58 8.81 0.07
CA LYS A 22 1.66 9.78 -0.22
C LYS A 22 2.96 9.09 -0.60
N ALA A 23 3.28 7.96 0.04
CA ALA A 23 4.44 7.15 -0.26
C ALA A 23 4.37 6.59 -1.70
N ALA A 24 3.22 6.02 -2.09
CA ALA A 24 2.96 5.51 -3.43
C ALA A 24 3.13 6.58 -4.53
N ILE A 25 2.68 7.82 -4.29
CA ILE A 25 2.84 8.95 -5.24
C ILE A 25 4.33 9.28 -5.47
N ASN A 26 5.19 9.04 -4.48
CA ASN A 26 6.63 9.27 -4.58
C ASN A 26 7.40 8.03 -5.05
N GLY A 27 6.70 6.98 -5.50
CA GLY A 27 7.31 5.72 -5.94
C GLY A 27 7.76 4.80 -4.81
N ALA A 28 7.45 5.10 -3.55
CA ALA A 28 7.73 4.18 -2.46
C ALA A 28 6.73 3.02 -2.48
N LEU A 29 7.24 1.80 -2.29
CA LEU A 29 6.43 0.58 -2.31
C LEU A 29 5.80 0.34 -0.94
N ASN A 30 4.52 0.00 -0.91
CA ASN A 30 3.82 -0.31 0.34
C ASN A 30 4.10 -1.75 0.75
N PHE A 31 4.40 -1.96 2.03
CA PHE A 31 4.45 -3.25 2.68
C PHE A 31 3.66 -3.17 3.97
N SER A 32 2.43 -3.69 3.95
CA SER A 32 1.45 -3.47 5.03
C SER A 32 0.55 -4.69 5.23
N ILE A 33 -0.04 -4.80 6.41
CA ILE A 33 -1.12 -5.74 6.68
C ILE A 33 -2.32 -5.40 5.77
N LEU A 34 -3.07 -6.42 5.33
CA LEU A 34 -4.31 -6.26 4.53
C LEU A 34 -5.47 -5.79 5.41
N ASP A 35 -5.36 -4.55 5.88
CA ASP A 35 -6.40 -3.84 6.62
C ASP A 35 -6.64 -2.45 6.01
N GLY A 36 -7.80 -1.86 6.30
CA GLY A 36 -8.20 -0.55 5.81
C GLY A 36 -8.05 -0.36 4.29
N TRP A 37 -7.41 0.74 3.88
CA TRP A 37 -7.27 1.12 2.47
C TRP A 37 -6.37 0.18 1.66
N TRP A 38 -5.40 -0.49 2.31
CA TRP A 38 -4.46 -1.36 1.61
C TRP A 38 -5.15 -2.63 1.11
N ARG A 39 -6.17 -3.11 1.83
CA ARG A 39 -7.04 -4.22 1.38
C ARG A 39 -7.74 -3.91 0.06
N GLU A 40 -8.14 -2.65 -0.16
CA GLU A 40 -8.80 -2.22 -1.41
C GLU A 40 -7.81 -1.91 -2.54
N ALA A 41 -6.60 -1.46 -2.18
CA ALA A 41 -5.61 -0.97 -3.14
C ALA A 41 -4.62 -2.05 -3.61
N TYR A 42 -4.39 -3.10 -2.82
CA TYR A 42 -3.40 -4.14 -3.12
C TYR A 42 -3.87 -5.07 -4.25
N ASP A 43 -2.99 -5.30 -5.24
CA ASP A 43 -3.27 -6.18 -6.39
C ASP A 43 -2.19 -7.25 -6.63
N GLY A 44 -1.24 -7.39 -5.69
CA GLY A 44 -0.10 -8.31 -5.80
C GLY A 44 1.09 -7.81 -6.62
N ASN A 45 0.93 -6.74 -7.40
CA ASN A 45 1.97 -6.18 -8.27
C ASN A 45 2.41 -4.76 -7.87
N ASN A 46 1.79 -4.20 -6.83
CA ASN A 46 1.92 -2.81 -6.42
C ASN A 46 2.46 -2.62 -4.99
N GLY A 47 3.00 -3.69 -4.41
CA GLY A 47 3.58 -3.72 -3.07
C GLY A 47 3.56 -5.14 -2.50
N TRP A 48 3.52 -5.26 -1.18
CA TRP A 48 3.45 -6.54 -0.47
C TRP A 48 2.44 -6.48 0.68
N SER A 49 1.85 -7.63 0.98
CA SER A 49 0.98 -7.84 2.14
C SER A 49 1.73 -8.54 3.28
N ILE A 50 1.40 -8.20 4.51
CA ILE A 50 1.81 -8.94 5.71
C ILE A 50 0.65 -9.80 6.19
N GLY A 51 0.93 -11.06 6.48
CA GLY A 51 -0.03 -12.01 7.02
C GLY A 51 -1.01 -12.56 5.99
N GLU A 52 -1.94 -13.37 6.48
CA GLU A 52 -3.04 -13.95 5.70
C GLU A 52 -4.37 -13.36 6.16
N GLU A 53 -5.35 -13.36 5.25
CA GLU A 53 -6.72 -12.94 5.56
C GLU A 53 -7.53 -14.11 6.13
N LYS A 54 -7.14 -14.55 7.32
CA LYS A 54 -7.80 -15.64 8.06
C LYS A 54 -8.09 -15.26 9.51
N GLU A 55 -9.06 -15.93 10.09
CA GLU A 55 -9.32 -15.85 11.52
C GLU A 55 -8.28 -16.70 12.28
N TYR A 56 -7.75 -16.14 13.36
CA TYR A 56 -6.83 -16.81 14.26
C TYR A 56 -7.50 -17.07 15.61
N GLU A 57 -7.08 -18.14 16.28
CA GLU A 57 -7.64 -18.55 17.58
C GLU A 57 -7.40 -17.52 18.69
N SER A 58 -6.32 -16.73 18.58
CA SER A 58 -6.01 -15.62 19.48
C SER A 58 -5.15 -14.57 18.81
N SER A 59 -5.08 -13.38 19.43
CA SER A 59 -4.19 -12.30 18.99
C SER A 59 -2.72 -12.71 19.00
N ASP A 60 -2.30 -13.55 19.96
CA ASP A 60 -0.90 -13.93 20.11
C ASP A 60 -0.46 -14.86 18.98
N VAL A 61 -1.36 -15.78 18.57
CA VAL A 61 -1.13 -16.64 17.40
C VAL A 61 -1.08 -15.82 16.12
N GLN A 62 -1.94 -14.81 15.99
CA GLN A 62 -1.89 -13.89 14.86
C GLN A 62 -0.57 -13.10 14.84
N ASP A 63 -0.14 -12.53 15.97
CA ASP A 63 1.07 -11.71 16.07
C ASP A 63 2.31 -12.53 15.64
N VAL A 64 2.38 -13.82 16.02
CA VAL A 64 3.46 -14.73 15.58
C VAL A 64 3.39 -14.97 14.06
N ALA A 65 2.22 -15.28 13.52
CA ALA A 65 2.06 -15.55 12.10
C ALA A 65 2.34 -14.32 11.22
N ASP A 66 1.89 -13.14 11.65
CA ASP A 66 2.15 -11.87 10.96
C ASP A 66 3.64 -11.51 11.01
N ALA A 67 4.32 -11.78 12.14
CA ALA A 67 5.77 -11.60 12.25
C ALA A 67 6.55 -12.54 11.31
N GLU A 68 6.20 -13.82 11.27
CA GLU A 68 6.82 -14.79 10.35
C GLU A 68 6.62 -14.38 8.89
N SER A 69 5.40 -13.96 8.52
CA SER A 69 5.09 -13.45 7.18
C SER A 69 5.92 -12.22 6.81
N LEU A 70 6.11 -11.32 7.78
CA LEU A 70 6.93 -10.12 7.61
C LEU A 70 8.38 -10.47 7.32
N TYR A 71 9.00 -11.29 8.16
CA TYR A 71 10.41 -11.68 8.01
C TYR A 71 10.64 -12.47 6.72
N HIS A 72 9.78 -13.45 6.44
CA HIS A 72 9.87 -14.25 5.23
C HIS A 72 9.78 -13.39 3.96
N THR A 73 8.87 -12.41 3.94
CA THR A 73 8.71 -11.50 2.79
C THR A 73 9.90 -10.57 2.62
N LEU A 74 10.48 -10.07 3.72
CA LEU A 74 11.70 -9.27 3.66
C LEU A 74 12.87 -10.09 3.11
N GLU A 75 13.13 -11.25 3.71
CA GLU A 75 14.30 -12.07 3.42
C GLU A 75 14.26 -12.67 2.01
N HIS A 76 13.10 -13.16 1.57
CA HIS A 76 13.01 -13.93 0.34
C HIS A 76 12.42 -13.16 -0.85
N LYS A 77 11.83 -11.97 -0.64
CA LYS A 77 11.25 -11.18 -1.73
C LYS A 77 11.84 -9.78 -1.81
N ILE A 78 11.68 -8.96 -0.77
CA ILE A 78 11.98 -7.52 -0.83
C ILE A 78 13.49 -7.29 -0.92
N ILE A 79 14.27 -7.88 0.00
CA ILE A 79 15.73 -7.69 0.05
C ILE A 79 16.39 -8.20 -1.25
N PRO A 80 16.12 -9.45 -1.72
CA PRO A 80 16.71 -9.93 -2.96
C PRO A 80 16.33 -9.08 -4.17
N MET A 81 15.06 -8.66 -4.30
CA MET A 81 14.62 -7.83 -5.43
C MET A 81 15.29 -6.46 -5.44
N TYR A 82 15.46 -5.84 -4.26
CA TYR A 82 16.14 -4.54 -4.13
C TYR A 82 17.61 -4.62 -4.53
N TYR A 83 18.30 -5.71 -4.16
CA TYR A 83 19.72 -5.90 -4.47
C TYR A 83 19.99 -6.61 -5.80
N ASN A 84 18.97 -7.09 -6.51
CA ASN A 84 19.07 -7.68 -7.84
C ASN A 84 19.29 -6.59 -8.91
N ARG A 85 20.47 -5.96 -8.86
CA ARG A 85 20.86 -4.83 -9.71
C ARG A 85 22.36 -4.74 -9.83
N ASP A 86 22.84 -4.08 -10.88
CA ASP A 86 24.22 -3.61 -10.90
C ASP A 86 24.44 -2.58 -9.79
N PRO A 87 25.63 -2.53 -9.15
CA PRO A 87 25.89 -1.65 -7.99
C PRO A 87 25.64 -0.15 -8.22
N LYS A 88 25.52 0.29 -9.48
CA LYS A 88 25.29 1.68 -9.88
C LYS A 88 23.89 1.94 -10.43
N GLU A 89 23.07 0.91 -10.59
CA GLU A 89 21.73 1.02 -11.19
C GLU A 89 20.66 0.62 -10.17
N MET A 90 19.39 0.85 -10.50
CA MET A 90 18.26 0.34 -9.73
C MET A 90 17.77 -0.98 -10.34
N SER A 91 17.24 -1.88 -9.51
CA SER A 91 16.65 -3.14 -10.00
C SER A 91 15.50 -2.84 -10.97
N VAL A 92 15.50 -3.52 -12.12
CA VAL A 92 14.44 -3.38 -13.14
C VAL A 92 13.08 -3.82 -12.57
N ASP A 93 13.09 -4.88 -11.76
CA ASP A 93 11.90 -5.37 -11.06
C ASP A 93 11.39 -4.34 -10.07
N TRP A 94 12.31 -3.70 -9.32
CA TRP A 94 11.97 -2.63 -8.40
C TRP A 94 11.31 -1.45 -9.11
N ILE A 95 11.90 -0.98 -10.23
CA ILE A 95 11.33 0.08 -11.05
C ILE A 95 9.95 -0.30 -11.58
N THR A 96 9.77 -1.56 -11.98
CA THR A 96 8.48 -2.08 -12.47
C THR A 96 7.42 -2.03 -11.37
N PHE A 97 7.76 -2.48 -10.15
CA PHE A 97 6.88 -2.35 -8.99
C PHE A 97 6.54 -0.89 -8.70
N MET A 98 7.51 0.03 -8.71
CA MET A 98 7.25 1.46 -8.46
C MET A 98 6.26 2.03 -9.49
N LYS A 99 6.43 1.68 -10.77
CA LYS A 99 5.51 2.10 -11.84
C LYS A 99 4.11 1.51 -11.65
N ASN A 100 4.01 0.25 -11.25
CA ASN A 100 2.72 -0.39 -10.96
C ASN A 100 2.03 0.28 -9.78
N THR A 101 2.74 0.51 -8.67
CA THR A 101 2.21 1.25 -7.51
C THR A 101 1.69 2.62 -7.90
N MET A 102 2.45 3.39 -8.68
CA MET A 102 1.97 4.67 -9.18
C MET A 102 0.73 4.52 -10.07
N LYS A 103 0.71 3.54 -10.98
CA LYS A 103 -0.40 3.30 -11.90
C LYS A 103 -1.69 2.88 -11.19
N THR A 104 -1.60 2.10 -10.12
CA THR A 104 -2.76 1.48 -9.45
C THR A 104 -3.28 2.36 -8.32
N VAL A 105 -2.38 2.99 -7.56
CA VAL A 105 -2.73 3.79 -6.37
C VAL A 105 -3.09 5.23 -6.75
N ILE A 106 -2.36 5.89 -7.67
CA ILE A 106 -2.59 7.31 -7.97
C ILE A 106 -4.01 7.59 -8.50
N PRO A 107 -4.58 6.83 -9.45
CA PRO A 107 -5.93 7.10 -9.94
C PRO A 107 -6.99 6.98 -8.84
N GLN A 108 -6.80 6.05 -7.90
CA GLN A 108 -7.74 5.83 -6.81
C GLN A 108 -7.59 6.91 -5.72
N PHE A 109 -6.38 7.37 -5.40
CA PHE A 109 -6.15 8.22 -4.22
C PHE A 109 -5.65 9.64 -4.55
N SER A 110 -5.74 10.07 -5.81
CA SER A 110 -5.45 11.45 -6.21
C SER A 110 -6.37 12.44 -5.48
N THR A 111 -5.78 13.37 -4.73
CA THR A 111 -6.50 14.52 -4.14
C THR A 111 -7.27 15.30 -5.20
N ARG A 112 -6.79 15.33 -6.45
CA ARG A 112 -7.51 15.95 -7.58
C ARG A 112 -8.80 15.21 -7.92
N ARG A 113 -8.83 13.87 -7.86
CA ARG A 113 -10.06 13.08 -8.01
C ARG A 113 -11.00 13.32 -6.83
N MET A 114 -10.48 13.27 -5.60
CA MET A 114 -11.28 13.50 -4.40
C MET A 114 -11.93 14.89 -4.41
N VAL A 115 -11.17 15.96 -4.67
CA VAL A 115 -11.71 17.33 -4.79
C VAL A 115 -12.68 17.46 -5.97
N LYS A 116 -12.39 16.86 -7.12
CA LYS A 116 -13.31 16.86 -8.27
C LYS A 116 -14.63 16.17 -7.92
N GLU A 117 -14.59 14.98 -7.33
CA GLU A 117 -15.79 14.24 -6.93
C GLU A 117 -16.55 14.91 -5.78
N TYR A 118 -15.85 15.59 -4.86
CA TYR A 118 -16.47 16.37 -3.79
C TYR A 118 -17.26 17.55 -4.36
N VAL A 119 -16.70 18.25 -5.35
CA VAL A 119 -17.36 19.35 -6.06
C VAL A 119 -18.54 18.85 -6.90
N GLU A 120 -18.37 17.75 -7.64
CA GLU A 120 -19.38 17.20 -8.56
C GLU A 120 -20.53 16.44 -7.87
N LYS A 121 -20.32 15.87 -6.66
CA LYS A 121 -21.37 15.11 -5.96
C LYS A 121 -22.08 15.92 -4.87
N PHE A 122 -21.39 16.87 -4.21
CA PHE A 122 -21.95 17.62 -3.08
C PHE A 122 -22.21 19.10 -3.41
N TYR A 123 -21.35 19.79 -4.15
CA TYR A 123 -21.52 21.23 -4.42
C TYR A 123 -22.43 21.55 -5.62
N THR A 124 -22.40 20.76 -6.68
CA THR A 124 -23.27 20.98 -7.86
C THR A 124 -24.73 20.57 -7.62
N LYS A 125 -25.00 19.59 -6.74
CA LYS A 125 -26.38 19.26 -6.31
C LYS A 125 -26.97 20.27 -5.32
N ALA A 126 -26.14 21.01 -4.58
CA ALA A 126 -26.58 22.12 -3.73
C ALA A 126 -26.82 23.42 -4.51
N ASN A 127 -26.26 23.54 -5.72
CA ASN A 127 -26.47 24.67 -6.64
C ASN A 127 -27.56 24.39 -7.70
N GLY A 128 -28.46 23.45 -7.44
CA GLY A 128 -29.71 23.30 -8.19
C GLY A 128 -30.61 24.52 -7.99
N LYS A 129 -30.34 25.60 -8.72
CA LYS A 129 -31.36 26.57 -9.10
C LYS A 129 -32.08 26.00 -10.32
N SER A 130 -33.35 25.64 -10.12
CA SER A 130 -34.37 25.70 -11.17
C SER A 130 -34.53 27.13 -11.66
#